data_AF-A0A9E3T5P4-F1
#
_entry.id   AF-A0A9E3T5P4-F1
#
_cell.length_a   1.000
_cell.length_b   1.000
_cell.length_c   1.000
_cell.angle_alpha   90.00
_cell.angle_beta   90.00
_cell.angle_gamma   90.00
#
_symmetry.space_group_name_H-M   'P 1'
#
loop_
_entity.id
_entity.type
_entity.pdbx_description
1 polymer ?
#
loop_
_entity_poly.entity_id
_entity_poly.type
_entity_poly.pdbx_seq_one_letter_code
_entity_poly.pdbx_strand_id
1 'polypeptide(L)'
;ALWGTGATMRLLQTIPDATVREIDSGCCGVAGSFGYEHYDLSLKIANQRLLPAIAAKPDALVAAPGTSCRTQIHEAGYAAWHPVEIIAQALA
;
A
#
# COMPACT_ATOMS: atom_id res chain seq x y z
N ALA A 1 9.20 -7.46 1.96
CA ALA A 1 8.62 -7.78 3.28
C ALA A 1 9.09 -9.16 3.71
N LEU A 2 9.42 -9.36 5.00
CA LEU A 2 9.92 -10.65 5.54
C LEU A 2 9.02 -11.85 5.21
N TRP A 3 7.71 -11.63 5.15
CA TRP A 3 6.69 -12.67 4.93
C TRP A 3 5.96 -12.55 3.58
N GLY A 4 6.40 -11.64 2.71
CA GLY A 4 5.72 -11.33 1.44
C GLY A 4 4.28 -10.83 1.61
N THR A 5 3.54 -10.80 0.49
CA THR A 5 2.13 -10.33 0.42
C THR A 5 1.13 -11.48 0.23
N GLY A 6 1.61 -12.71 -0.01
CA GLY A 6 0.76 -13.81 -0.48
C GLY A 6 -0.39 -14.21 0.45
N ALA A 7 -0.26 -14.04 1.78
CA ALA A 7 -1.38 -14.24 2.70
C ALA A 7 -2.43 -13.13 2.59
N THR A 8 -2.00 -11.88 2.43
CA THR A 8 -2.89 -10.72 2.25
C THR A 8 -3.63 -10.81 0.93
N MET A 9 -2.92 -11.17 -0.15
CA MET A 9 -3.52 -11.35 -1.47
C MET A 9 -4.64 -12.40 -1.44
N ARG A 10 -4.36 -13.58 -0.87
CA ARG A 10 -5.36 -14.65 -0.74
C ARG A 10 -6.57 -14.23 0.07
N LEU A 11 -6.37 -13.49 1.15
CA LEU A 11 -7.45 -12.96 1.98
C LEU A 11 -8.33 -11.97 1.19
N LEU A 12 -7.73 -10.99 0.52
CA LEU A 12 -8.51 -10.00 -0.25
C LEU A 12 -9.23 -10.64 -1.45
N GLN A 13 -8.66 -11.71 -2.02
CA GLN A 13 -9.28 -12.47 -3.11
C GLN A 13 -10.52 -13.26 -2.69
N THR A 14 -10.82 -13.37 -1.39
CA THR A 14 -12.08 -13.99 -0.94
C THR A 14 -13.28 -13.05 -1.04
N ILE A 15 -13.06 -11.75 -1.28
CA ILE A 15 -14.13 -10.78 -1.49
C ILE A 15 -14.77 -11.06 -2.86
N PRO A 16 -16.10 -11.29 -2.94
CA PRO A 16 -16.79 -11.49 -4.22
C PRO A 16 -16.50 -10.36 -5.21
N ASP A 17 -16.24 -10.71 -6.46
CA ASP A 17 -15.98 -9.79 -7.58
C ASP A 17 -14.74 -8.89 -7.44
N ALA A 18 -13.91 -9.08 -6.40
CA ALA A 18 -12.69 -8.31 -6.21
C ALA A 18 -11.56 -8.77 -7.15
N THR A 19 -11.01 -7.82 -7.92
CA THR A 19 -9.77 -8.03 -8.66
C THR A 19 -8.59 -7.51 -7.85
N VAL A 20 -7.83 -8.43 -7.23
CA VAL A 20 -6.68 -8.09 -6.40
C VAL A 20 -5.39 -8.22 -7.20
N ARG A 21 -4.60 -7.14 -7.26
CA ARG A 21 -3.31 -7.09 -7.95
C ARG A 21 -2.22 -6.57 -7.02
N GLU A 22 -1.10 -7.28 -6.97
CA GLU A 22 0.07 -6.84 -6.23
C GLU A 22 0.77 -5.70 -6.99
N ILE A 23 1.23 -4.69 -6.25
CA ILE A 23 2.12 -3.65 -6.79
C ILE A 23 3.56 -4.10 -6.55
N ASP A 24 4.31 -4.31 -7.64
CA ASP A 24 5.75 -4.59 -7.58
C ASP A 24 6.56 -3.32 -7.25
N SER A 25 6.35 -2.76 -6.05
CA SER A 25 6.98 -1.51 -5.61
C SER A 25 8.29 -1.70 -4.86
N GLY A 26 8.61 -2.91 -4.40
CA GLY A 26 9.78 -3.20 -3.56
C GLY A 26 9.70 -2.58 -2.15
N CYS A 27 9.91 -1.27 -2.03
CA CYS A 27 9.83 -0.49 -0.79
C CYS A 27 8.93 0.74 -0.98
N CYS A 28 8.23 1.15 0.08
CA CYS A 28 7.44 2.38 0.05
C CYS A 28 8.28 3.65 0.31
N GLY A 29 9.53 3.53 0.78
CA GLY A 29 10.41 4.67 1.10
C GLY A 29 10.57 4.91 2.60
N VAL A 30 9.67 4.37 3.44
CA VAL A 30 9.67 4.60 4.89
C VAL A 30 9.91 3.32 5.67
N ALA A 31 10.86 3.37 6.60
CA ALA A 31 11.08 2.37 7.64
C ALA A 31 11.42 3.06 8.96
N GLY A 32 10.49 3.08 9.93
CA GLY A 32 10.69 3.80 11.19
C GLY A 32 10.88 5.31 10.98
N SER A 33 11.87 5.92 11.65
CA SER A 33 12.18 7.35 11.53
C SER A 33 12.86 7.74 10.21
N PHE A 34 13.37 6.77 9.43
CA PHE A 34 14.10 7.01 8.18
C PHE A 34 13.35 7.95 7.23
N GLY A 35 12.04 7.75 7.06
CA GLY A 35 11.22 8.56 6.16
C GLY A 35 11.17 10.04 6.56
N TYR A 36 11.27 10.33 7.85
CA TYR A 36 11.27 11.70 8.38
C TYR A 36 12.66 12.33 8.33
N GLU A 37 13.70 11.55 8.65
CA GLU A 37 15.10 12.01 8.62
C GLU A 37 15.64 12.22 7.19
N HIS A 38 15.11 11.44 6.24
CA HIS A 38 15.54 11.44 4.84
C HIS A 38 14.36 11.64 3.89
N TYR A 39 13.54 12.65 4.15
CA TYR A 39 12.29 12.91 3.43
C TYR A 39 12.43 12.89 1.90
N ASP A 40 13.38 13.65 1.35
CA ASP A 40 13.58 13.71 -0.11
C ASP A 40 13.95 12.35 -0.72
N LEU A 41 14.74 11.55 -0.01
CA LEU A 41 15.13 10.22 -0.47
C LEU A 41 13.95 9.24 -0.34
N SER A 42 13.21 9.29 0.77
CA SER A 42 11.98 8.51 0.97
C SER A 42 11.00 8.75 -0.17
N LEU A 43 10.75 10.02 -0.49
CA LEU A 43 9.84 10.41 -1.56
C LEU A 43 10.35 9.97 -2.93
N LYS A 44 11.67 10.05 -3.20
CA LYS A 44 12.26 9.51 -4.43
C LYS A 44 12.02 8.00 -4.55
N ILE A 45 12.21 7.23 -3.48
CA ILE A 45 11.95 5.78 -3.48
C ILE A 45 10.48 5.50 -3.76
N ALA A 46 9.56 6.19 -3.09
CA ALA A 46 8.12 6.05 -3.33
C ALA A 46 7.73 6.33 -4.79
N ASN A 47 8.35 7.35 -5.40
CA ASN A 47 8.11 7.74 -6.78
C ASN A 47 8.71 6.80 -7.84
N GLN A 48 9.57 5.85 -7.48
CA GLN A 48 10.14 4.92 -8.46
C GLN A 48 9.05 4.02 -9.06
N ARG A 49 8.19 3.44 -8.20
CA ARG A 49 7.23 2.41 -8.61
C ARG A 49 5.89 2.50 -7.89
N LEU A 50 5.89 2.83 -6.59
CA LEU A 50 4.67 2.82 -5.77
C LEU A 50 3.67 3.89 -6.20
N LEU A 51 4.06 5.17 -6.12
CA LEU A 51 3.14 6.29 -6.40
C LEU A 51 2.66 6.30 -7.87
N PRO A 52 3.50 6.03 -8.88
CA PRO A 52 3.02 5.89 -10.26
C PRO A 52 1.99 4.77 -10.43
N ALA A 53 2.15 3.63 -9.74
CA ALA A 53 1.23 2.51 -9.84
C ALA A 53 -0.14 2.81 -9.20
N ILE A 54 -0.16 3.59 -8.12
CA ILE A 54 -1.39 4.08 -7.48
C ILE A 54 -2.07 5.10 -8.40
N ALA A 55 -1.33 6.09 -8.89
CA ALA A 55 -1.85 7.13 -9.77
C ALA A 55 -2.50 6.57 -11.06
N ALA A 56 -1.98 5.46 -11.58
CA ALA A 56 -2.51 4.79 -12.76
C ALA A 56 -3.88 4.08 -12.54
N LYS A 57 -4.35 3.98 -11.29
CA LYS A 57 -5.60 3.30 -10.90
C LYS A 57 -6.35 4.13 -9.85
N PRO A 58 -6.86 5.32 -10.19
CA PRO A 58 -7.48 6.23 -9.23
C PRO A 58 -8.72 5.66 -8.54
N ASP A 59 -9.44 4.75 -9.21
CA ASP A 59 -10.65 4.12 -8.67
C ASP A 59 -10.38 2.87 -7.81
N ALA A 60 -9.10 2.45 -7.70
CA ALA A 60 -8.74 1.24 -6.96
C ALA A 60 -8.48 1.55 -5.48
N LEU A 61 -8.88 0.63 -4.61
CA LEU A 61 -8.47 0.64 -3.21
C LEU A 61 -7.00 0.22 -3.09
N VAL A 62 -6.22 0.98 -2.30
CA VAL A 62 -4.83 0.64 -1.99
C VAL A 62 -4.77 -0.06 -0.64
N ALA A 63 -4.40 -1.35 -0.64
CA ALA A 63 -4.22 -2.13 0.57
C ALA A 63 -2.74 -2.16 0.99
N ALA A 64 -2.43 -1.69 2.20
CA ALA A 64 -1.06 -1.69 2.74
C ALA A 64 -1.07 -2.11 4.23
N PRO A 65 -0.54 -3.30 4.57
CA PRO A 65 -0.55 -3.79 5.95
C PRO A 65 0.41 -3.02 6.87
N GLY A 66 1.51 -2.50 6.34
CA GLY A 66 2.50 -1.74 7.11
C GLY A 66 2.08 -0.29 7.35
N THR A 67 2.15 0.17 8.61
CA THR A 67 1.83 1.56 8.98
C THR A 67 2.71 2.55 8.25
N SER A 68 4.02 2.31 8.14
CA SER A 68 4.96 3.17 7.41
C SER A 68 4.55 3.39 5.95
N CYS A 69 4.07 2.34 5.27
CA CYS A 69 3.63 2.46 3.89
C CYS A 69 2.29 3.20 3.79
N ARG A 70 1.34 2.97 4.70
CA ARG A 70 0.10 3.76 4.75
C ARG A 70 0.39 5.24 4.98
N THR A 71 1.31 5.59 5.90
CA THR A 71 1.73 6.97 6.15
C THR A 71 2.33 7.61 4.90
N GLN A 72 3.29 6.97 4.23
CA GLN A 72 3.89 7.53 3.02
C GLN A 72 2.87 7.76 1.90
N ILE A 73 1.93 6.82 1.71
CA ILE A 73 0.89 6.93 0.69
C ILE A 73 -0.07 8.07 1.03
N HIS A 74 -0.41 8.22 2.31
CA HIS A 74 -1.24 9.31 2.81
C HIS A 74 -0.57 10.68 2.65
N GLU A 75 0.71 10.81 3.00
CA GLU A 75 1.50 12.03 2.79
C GLU A 75 1.63 12.39 1.30
N ALA A 76 1.59 11.39 0.42
CA ALA A 76 1.56 11.59 -1.03
C ALA A 76 0.14 11.93 -1.57
N GLY A 77 -0.86 12.06 -0.71
CA GLY A 77 -2.22 12.49 -1.06
C GLY A 77 -3.18 11.38 -1.50
N TYR A 78 -2.83 10.11 -1.28
CA TYR A 78 -3.69 8.97 -1.62
C TYR A 78 -4.24 8.28 -0.38
N ALA A 79 -5.42 7.66 -0.51
CA ALA A 79 -5.96 6.80 0.53
C ALA A 79 -5.29 5.42 0.51
N ALA A 80 -4.91 4.92 1.68
CA ALA A 80 -4.42 3.55 1.86
C ALA A 80 -5.04 2.93 3.11
N TRP A 81 -5.46 1.67 2.98
CA TRP A 81 -6.21 0.95 4.00
C TRP A 81 -5.42 -0.23 4.53
N HIS A 82 -5.63 -0.57 5.80
CA HIS A 82 -5.18 -1.87 6.28
C HIS A 82 -6.07 -2.97 5.64
N PRO A 83 -5.51 -4.10 5.17
CA PRO A 83 -6.32 -5.14 4.52
C PRO A 83 -7.52 -5.63 5.37
N VAL A 84 -7.37 -5.64 6.70
CA VAL A 84 -8.46 -6.02 7.63
C VAL A 84 -9.62 -5.03 7.59
N GLU A 85 -9.37 -3.74 7.36
CA GLU A 85 -10.43 -2.72 7.25
C GLU A 85 -11.27 -2.95 5.99
N ILE A 86 -10.61 -3.31 4.88
CA ILE A 86 -11.29 -3.66 3.62
C ILE A 86 -12.17 -4.90 3.81
N ILE A 87 -11.64 -5.94 4.48
CA ILE A 87 -12.42 -7.15 4.79
C ILE A 87 -13.60 -6.84 5.70
N ALA A 88 -13.41 -6.03 6.74
CA ALA A 88 -14.49 -5.64 7.63
C ALA A 88 -15.62 -4.90 6.88
N GLN A 89 -15.28 -4.03 5.93
CA GLN A 89 -16.27 -3.35 5.08
C GLN A 89 -16.98 -4.32 4.13
N ALA A 90 -16.30 -5.34 3.61
CA ALA A 90 -16.89 -6.33 2.71
C ALA A 90 -17.83 -7.34 3.41
N LEU A 91 -17.77 -7.43 4.74
CA LEU A 91 -18.63 -8.31 5.55
C LEU A 91 -19.88 -7.60 6.09
N ALA A 92 -19.95 -6.27 5.97
CA ALA A 92 -21.08 -5.46 6.42
C ALA A 92 -22.21 -5.46 5.39
#